data_AF-A0A7X4GG73-F1
#
_entry.id   AF-A0A7X4GG73-F1
#
_cell.length_a   1.000
_cell.length_b   1.000
_cell.length_c   1.000
_cell.angle_alpha   90.00
_cell.angle_beta   90.00
_cell.angle_gamma   90.00
#
_symmetry.space_group_name_H-M   'P 1'
#
loop_
_entity.id
_entity.type
_entity.pdbx_description
1 polymer ?
#
loop_
_entity_poly.entity_id
_entity_poly.type
_entity_poly.pdbx_seq_one_letter_code
_entity_poly.pdbx_strand_id
1 'polypeptide(L)'
;MNFTSDRIRSIGWASVLVVCGAMTIALTLRVNAVKSQVHDTEKRIVWVKQDIDFYETEFATRSNQQALKQLNDLEFGYKAPTAAQYIEGERQLAALGMPAGPGAPQPIRYANAEVPEGSDKGSLLAMVSPVSGATAAALPEPETKPGNKGRDPEREEMARDAAAIGKRLARIEVAEAAQQ
;
A
#
# COMPACT_ATOMS: atom_id res chain seq x y z
N MET A 1 40.69 -73.51 -21.18
CA MET A 1 39.22 -73.49 -21.16
C MET A 1 38.74 -72.77 -22.41
N ASN A 2 38.14 -73.50 -23.36
CA ASN A 2 37.63 -72.92 -24.60
C ASN A 2 36.29 -72.23 -24.32
N PHE A 3 36.26 -70.90 -24.39
CA PHE A 3 35.01 -70.15 -24.40
C PHE A 3 34.32 -70.40 -25.73
N THR A 4 33.16 -71.06 -25.71
CA THR A 4 32.31 -71.24 -26.88
C THR A 4 31.96 -69.86 -27.45
N SER A 5 32.06 -69.70 -28.77
CA SER A 5 31.85 -68.43 -29.48
C SER A 5 30.53 -67.72 -29.08
N ASP A 6 29.48 -68.48 -28.78
CA ASP A 6 28.19 -67.97 -28.29
C ASP A 6 28.26 -67.28 -26.93
N ARG A 7 29.14 -67.74 -26.02
CA ARG A 7 29.37 -67.09 -24.73
C ARG A 7 30.08 -65.75 -24.88
N ILE A 8 31.02 -65.66 -25.82
CA ILE A 8 31.72 -64.40 -26.14
C ILE A 8 30.73 -63.40 -26.77
N ARG A 9 29.87 -63.87 -27.69
CA ARG A 9 28.82 -63.05 -28.32
C ARG A 9 27.82 -62.53 -27.29
N SER A 10 27.33 -63.40 -26.40
CA SER A 10 26.36 -63.02 -25.35
C SER A 10 26.96 -62.10 -24.28
N ILE A 11 28.22 -62.30 -23.87
CA ILE A 11 28.94 -61.35 -23.01
C ILE A 11 29.03 -59.97 -23.68
N GLY A 12 29.29 -59.92 -25.00
CA GLY A 12 29.39 -58.67 -25.74
C GLY A 12 28.05 -57.91 -25.80
N TRP A 13 26.94 -58.63 -26.00
CA TRP A 13 25.61 -58.01 -25.93
C TRP A 13 25.26 -57.54 -24.52
N ALA A 14 25.59 -58.33 -23.49
CA ALA A 14 25.39 -57.94 -22.11
C ALA A 14 26.19 -56.67 -21.75
N SER A 15 27.45 -56.56 -22.17
CA SER A 15 28.25 -55.36 -21.93
C SER A 15 27.68 -54.12 -22.61
N VAL A 16 27.16 -54.25 -23.84
CA VAL A 16 26.52 -53.14 -24.54
C VAL A 16 25.26 -52.65 -23.81
N LEU A 17 24.41 -53.57 -23.33
CA LEU A 17 23.22 -53.22 -22.56
C LEU A 17 23.58 -52.53 -21.23
N VAL A 18 24.62 -53.02 -20.54
CA VAL A 18 25.10 -52.39 -19.30
C VAL A 18 25.61 -50.98 -19.56
N VAL A 19 26.42 -50.76 -20.61
CA VAL A 19 26.91 -49.42 -20.96
C VAL A 19 25.75 -48.48 -21.31
N CYS A 20 24.78 -48.96 -22.10
CA CYS A 20 23.59 -48.18 -22.43
C CYS A 20 22.80 -47.81 -21.17
N GLY A 21 22.55 -48.78 -20.28
CA GLY A 21 21.86 -48.53 -19.01
C GLY A 21 22.61 -47.58 -18.07
N ALA A 22 23.93 -47.70 -17.99
CA ALA A 22 24.75 -46.77 -17.21
C ALA A 22 24.66 -45.34 -17.77
N MET A 23 24.65 -45.18 -19.09
CA MET A 23 24.52 -43.90 -19.76
C MET A 23 23.15 -43.25 -19.51
N THR A 24 22.06 -44.02 -19.55
CA THR A 24 20.72 -43.50 -19.26
C THR A 24 20.60 -43.05 -17.81
N ILE A 25 21.11 -43.84 -16.86
CA ILE A 25 21.14 -43.47 -15.44
C ILE A 25 21.95 -42.19 -15.23
N ALA A 26 23.13 -42.10 -15.82
CA ALA A 26 23.97 -40.91 -15.74
C ALA A 26 23.24 -39.66 -16.25
N LEU A 27 22.50 -39.78 -17.35
CA LEU A 27 21.69 -38.68 -17.89
C LEU A 27 20.54 -38.30 -16.93
N THR A 28 19.84 -39.27 -16.36
CA THR A 28 18.77 -39.00 -15.39
C THR A 28 19.29 -38.27 -14.15
N LEU A 29 20.45 -38.67 -13.62
CA LEU A 29 21.07 -37.99 -12.48
C LEU A 29 21.48 -36.55 -12.85
N ARG A 30 22.02 -36.34 -14.05
CA ARG A 30 22.35 -35.00 -14.56
C ARG A 30 21.09 -34.12 -14.67
N VAL A 31 20.00 -34.65 -15.23
CA VAL A 31 18.73 -33.93 -15.35
C VAL A 31 18.17 -33.56 -13.98
N ASN A 32 18.23 -34.48 -13.00
CA ASN A 32 17.78 -34.18 -11.64
C ASN A 32 18.62 -33.10 -10.96
N ALA A 33 19.94 -33.11 -11.16
CA ALA A 33 20.83 -32.06 -10.66
C ALA A 33 20.51 -30.70 -11.28
N VAL A 34 20.30 -30.64 -12.60
CA VAL A 34 19.92 -29.40 -13.30
C VAL A 34 18.55 -28.90 -12.83
N LYS A 35 17.56 -29.80 -12.68
CA LYS A 35 16.23 -29.45 -12.17
C LYS A 35 16.31 -28.82 -10.78
N SER A 36 17.18 -29.34 -9.89
CA SER A 36 17.40 -28.75 -8.56
C SER A 36 17.99 -27.33 -8.66
N GLN A 37 19.00 -27.14 -9.51
CA GLN A 37 19.63 -25.82 -9.70
C GLN A 37 18.65 -24.78 -10.24
N VAL A 38 17.79 -25.18 -11.18
CA VAL A 38 16.72 -24.31 -11.71
C VAL A 38 15.78 -23.91 -10.57
N HIS A 39 15.35 -24.87 -9.76
CA HIS A 39 14.43 -24.60 -8.66
C HIS A 39 15.02 -23.68 -7.58
N ASP A 40 16.31 -23.81 -7.27
CA ASP A 40 17.00 -22.91 -6.33
C ASP A 40 17.11 -21.50 -6.90
N THR A 41 17.35 -21.38 -8.21
CA THR A 41 17.38 -20.09 -8.91
C THR A 41 16.00 -19.44 -8.94
N GLU A 42 14.94 -20.20 -9.20
CA GLU A 42 13.55 -19.71 -9.16
C GLU A 42 13.20 -19.16 -7.78
N LYS A 43 13.56 -19.86 -6.71
CA LYS A 43 13.38 -19.37 -5.32
C LYS A 43 14.14 -18.06 -5.10
N ARG A 44 15.38 -17.98 -5.59
CA ARG A 44 16.18 -16.75 -5.48
C ARG A 44 15.52 -15.59 -6.22
N ILE A 45 14.96 -15.83 -7.41
CA ILE A 45 14.22 -14.82 -8.17
C ILE A 45 13.02 -14.32 -7.38
N VAL A 46 12.23 -15.22 -6.78
CA VAL A 46 11.06 -14.83 -5.98
C VAL A 46 11.49 -13.98 -4.77
N TRP A 47 12.55 -14.38 -4.07
CA TRP A 47 13.07 -13.63 -2.93
C TRP A 47 13.55 -12.23 -3.33
N VAL A 48 14.32 -12.11 -4.42
CA VAL A 48 14.79 -10.82 -4.92
C VAL A 48 13.63 -9.94 -5.38
N LYS A 49 12.58 -10.50 -5.99
CA LYS A 49 11.37 -9.74 -6.34
C LYS A 49 10.68 -9.18 -5.10
N GLN A 50 10.54 -9.98 -4.06
CA GLN A 50 9.95 -9.52 -2.80
C GLN A 50 10.77 -8.40 -2.15
N ASP A 51 12.10 -8.47 -2.21
CA ASP A 51 12.97 -7.38 -1.77
C ASP A 51 12.74 -6.10 -2.60
N ILE A 52 12.63 -6.23 -3.92
CA ILE A 52 12.36 -5.09 -4.82
C ILE A 52 11.02 -4.44 -4.45
N ASP A 53 9.95 -5.23 -4.30
CA ASP A 53 8.62 -4.72 -3.95
C ASP A 53 8.64 -4.01 -2.58
N PHE A 54 9.39 -4.57 -1.62
CA PHE A 54 9.60 -3.96 -0.30
C PHE A 54 10.30 -2.59 -0.43
N TYR A 55 11.42 -2.53 -1.17
CA TYR A 55 12.16 -1.29 -1.37
C TYR A 55 11.35 -0.25 -2.13
N GLU A 56 10.62 -0.65 -3.17
CA GLU A 56 9.75 0.25 -3.94
C GLU A 56 8.67 0.86 -3.03
N THR A 57 8.09 0.06 -2.14
CA THR A 57 7.10 0.55 -1.17
C THR A 57 7.73 1.54 -0.17
N GLU A 58 8.93 1.25 0.35
CA GLU A 58 9.65 2.17 1.24
C GLU A 58 10.01 3.48 0.53
N PHE A 59 10.51 3.39 -0.71
CA PHE A 59 10.86 4.56 -1.51
C PHE A 59 9.64 5.37 -1.89
N ALA A 60 8.55 4.75 -2.36
CA ALA A 60 7.31 5.44 -2.69
C ALA A 60 6.77 6.22 -1.47
N THR A 61 6.81 5.61 -0.28
CA THR A 61 6.31 6.26 0.94
C THR A 61 7.20 7.42 1.39
N ARG A 62 8.53 7.27 1.37
CA ARG A 62 9.47 8.32 1.84
C ARG A 62 9.71 9.42 0.79
N SER A 63 9.86 9.04 -0.47
CA SER A 63 10.09 9.98 -1.56
C SER A 63 8.86 10.82 -1.86
N ASN A 64 7.64 10.30 -1.72
CA ASN A 64 6.42 11.09 -1.95
C ASN A 64 6.32 12.27 -0.98
N GLN A 65 6.66 12.09 0.30
CA GLN A 65 6.70 13.20 1.25
C GLN A 65 7.80 14.23 0.92
N GLN A 66 8.98 13.76 0.54
CA GLN A 66 10.09 14.64 0.14
C GLN A 66 9.80 15.39 -1.17
N ALA A 67 9.17 14.71 -2.15
CA ALA A 67 8.79 15.26 -3.44
C ALA A 67 7.66 16.28 -3.30
N LEU A 68 6.63 15.99 -2.50
CA LEU A 68 5.57 16.95 -2.19
C LEU A 68 6.13 18.18 -1.48
N LYS A 69 7.06 18.01 -0.53
CA LYS A 69 7.75 19.13 0.11
C LYS A 69 8.56 19.94 -0.90
N GLN A 70 9.35 19.28 -1.75
CA GLN A 70 10.17 19.97 -2.75
C GLN A 70 9.32 20.73 -3.76
N LEU A 71 8.24 20.11 -4.25
CA LEU A 71 7.29 20.76 -5.15
C LEU A 71 6.62 21.95 -4.46
N ASN A 72 6.23 21.78 -3.20
CA ASN A 72 5.68 22.88 -2.40
C ASN A 72 6.67 24.04 -2.25
N ASP A 73 7.92 23.75 -1.91
CA ASP A 73 8.98 24.75 -1.74
C ASP A 73 9.29 25.48 -3.07
N LEU A 74 9.19 24.80 -4.22
CA LEU A 74 9.46 25.36 -5.54
C LEU A 74 8.30 26.19 -6.10
N GLU A 75 7.05 25.72 -5.98
CA GLU A 75 5.90 26.33 -6.65
C GLU A 75 5.07 27.23 -5.72
N PHE A 76 4.94 26.88 -4.45
CA PHE A 76 3.94 27.48 -3.56
C PHE A 76 4.52 28.18 -2.33
N GLY A 77 5.71 27.79 -1.88
CA GLY A 77 6.34 28.29 -0.66
C GLY A 77 5.50 28.08 0.61
N TYR A 78 4.59 27.10 0.64
CA TYR A 78 3.77 26.86 1.82
C TYR A 78 4.60 26.27 2.95
N LYS A 79 4.86 27.09 3.98
CA LYS A 79 5.37 26.60 5.26
C LYS A 79 4.23 26.22 6.18
N ALA A 80 4.38 25.09 6.87
CA ALA A 80 3.51 24.74 7.98
C ALA A 80 3.49 25.89 9.01
N PRO A 81 2.32 26.27 9.55
CA PRO A 81 2.23 27.35 10.53
C PRO A 81 3.05 27.03 11.77
N THR A 82 3.71 28.04 12.32
CA THR A 82 4.46 27.88 13.58
C THR A 82 3.51 27.86 14.76
N ALA A 83 3.90 27.24 15.88
CA ALA A 83 3.07 27.14 17.09
C ALA A 83 2.53 28.51 17.56
N ALA A 84 3.33 29.57 17.40
CA ALA A 84 2.94 30.95 17.75
C ALA A 84 1.85 31.57 16.85
N GLN A 85 1.52 30.93 15.72
CA GLN A 85 0.44 31.36 14.81
C GLN A 85 -0.89 30.67 15.15
N TYR A 86 -0.87 29.67 16.03
CA TYR A 86 -2.09 29.07 16.55
C TYR A 86 -2.56 29.82 17.79
N ILE A 87 -3.87 29.87 17.96
CA ILE A 87 -4.49 30.46 19.15
C ILE A 87 -4.67 29.35 20.17
N GLU A 88 -3.97 29.44 21.31
CA GLU A 88 -3.91 28.37 22.31
C GLU A 88 -5.15 28.31 23.21
N GLY A 89 -5.99 29.36 23.21
CA GLY A 89 -7.21 29.34 24.01
C GLY A 89 -8.13 30.56 23.84
N GLU A 90 -9.29 30.47 24.50
CA GLU A 90 -10.39 31.44 24.40
C GLU A 90 -10.00 32.87 24.80
N ARG A 91 -9.03 33.03 25.71
CA ARG A 91 -8.55 34.34 26.14
C ARG A 91 -7.76 35.06 25.03
N GLN A 92 -6.98 34.31 24.25
CA GLN A 92 -6.27 34.84 23.09
C GLN A 92 -7.24 35.11 21.92
N LEU A 93 -8.28 34.29 21.76
CA LEU A 93 -9.39 34.55 20.82
C LEU A 93 -10.12 35.86 21.15
N ALA A 94 -10.44 36.08 22.43
CA ALA A 94 -11.13 37.30 22.89
C ALA A 94 -10.30 38.58 22.63
N ALA A 95 -8.97 38.50 22.71
CA ALA A 95 -8.08 39.60 22.38
C ALA A 95 -8.12 39.99 20.89
N LEU A 96 -8.39 39.04 19.99
CA LEU A 96 -8.54 39.31 18.55
C LEU A 96 -9.87 40.00 18.20
N GLY A 97 -10.91 39.83 19.02
CA GLY A 97 -12.24 40.43 18.81
C GLY A 97 -12.38 41.88 19.29
N MET A 98 -11.34 42.43 19.94
CA MET A 98 -11.34 43.82 20.40
C MET A 98 -11.23 44.77 19.19
N PRO A 99 -12.02 45.86 19.11
CA PRO A 99 -11.86 46.86 18.07
C PRO A 99 -10.43 47.42 18.08
N ALA A 100 -9.86 47.62 16.88
CA ALA A 100 -8.50 48.10 16.74
C ALA A 100 -8.29 49.41 17.51
N GLY A 101 -7.27 49.43 18.38
CA GLY A 101 -6.95 50.59 19.20
C GLY A 101 -6.50 51.81 18.36
N PRO A 102 -6.58 53.03 18.92
CA PRO A 102 -6.12 54.23 18.24
C PRO A 102 -4.62 54.10 17.90
N GLY A 103 -4.30 54.16 16.59
CA GLY A 103 -2.93 54.01 16.07
C GLY A 103 -2.54 52.62 15.56
N ALA A 104 -3.48 51.67 15.50
CA ALA A 104 -3.22 50.35 14.92
C ALA A 104 -2.86 50.46 13.42
N PRO A 105 -1.86 49.71 12.93
CA PRO A 105 -1.49 49.70 11.51
C PRO A 105 -2.68 49.23 10.66
N GLN A 106 -2.79 49.79 9.45
CA GLN A 106 -3.87 49.40 8.54
C GLN A 106 -3.76 47.91 8.21
N PRO A 107 -4.89 47.18 8.09
CA PRO A 107 -4.87 45.76 7.78
C PRO A 107 -4.09 45.50 6.49
N ILE A 108 -3.13 44.58 6.54
CA ILE A 108 -2.39 44.17 5.34
C ILE A 108 -3.38 43.46 4.41
N ARG A 109 -3.78 44.13 3.33
CA ARG A 109 -4.63 43.55 2.30
C ARG A 109 -3.76 42.64 1.44
N TYR A 110 -3.91 41.33 1.60
CA TYR A 110 -3.42 40.39 0.60
C TYR A 110 -4.19 40.65 -0.70
N ALA A 111 -3.51 40.53 -1.84
CA ALA A 111 -4.13 40.62 -3.16
C ALA A 111 -5.06 39.42 -3.39
N ASN A 112 -6.23 39.44 -2.77
CA ASN A 112 -7.35 38.63 -3.19
C ASN A 112 -8.02 39.37 -4.36
N ALA A 113 -8.43 38.61 -5.38
CA ALA A 113 -9.21 39.14 -6.48
C ALA A 113 -10.35 40.02 -5.93
N GLU A 114 -10.52 41.18 -6.54
CA GLU A 114 -11.44 42.23 -6.12
C GLU A 114 -12.83 41.65 -5.93
N VAL A 115 -13.28 41.53 -4.67
CA VAL A 115 -14.62 41.05 -4.35
C VAL A 115 -15.55 42.24 -4.63
N PRO A 116 -16.46 42.13 -5.62
CA PRO A 116 -17.37 43.23 -5.93
C PRO A 116 -18.27 43.47 -4.71
N GLU A 117 -18.41 44.75 -4.34
CA GLU A 117 -19.33 45.17 -3.30
C GLU A 117 -20.75 44.69 -3.66
N GLY A 118 -21.32 43.86 -2.78
CA GLY A 118 -22.66 43.28 -2.96
C GLY A 118 -22.72 41.77 -3.15
N SER A 119 -21.60 41.05 -3.12
CA SER A 119 -21.62 39.59 -3.07
C SER A 119 -21.80 39.10 -1.62
N ASP A 120 -22.98 38.52 -1.35
CA ASP A 120 -23.31 37.89 -0.09
C ASP A 120 -22.20 36.93 0.37
N LYS A 121 -21.85 37.04 1.65
CA LYS A 121 -20.97 36.10 2.35
C LYS A 121 -21.54 34.70 2.20
N GLY A 122 -20.88 33.85 1.41
CA GLY A 122 -21.06 32.39 1.52
C GLY A 122 -21.28 31.59 0.25
N SER A 123 -20.79 32.01 -0.92
CA SER A 123 -20.59 31.02 -2.00
C SER A 123 -19.25 30.33 -1.77
N LEU A 124 -19.25 29.29 -0.93
CA LEU A 124 -18.17 28.30 -0.94
C LEU A 124 -18.05 27.82 -2.38
N LEU A 125 -16.89 28.06 -3.01
CA LEU A 125 -16.60 27.54 -4.33
C LEU A 125 -16.98 26.06 -4.36
N ALA A 126 -17.86 25.69 -5.28
CA ALA A 126 -18.44 24.35 -5.33
C ALA A 126 -17.30 23.33 -5.41
N MET A 127 -17.16 22.51 -4.36
CA MET A 127 -16.16 21.44 -4.34
C MET A 127 -16.45 20.48 -5.49
N VAL A 128 -15.50 20.37 -6.41
CA VAL A 128 -15.56 19.47 -7.58
C VAL A 128 -14.77 18.22 -7.26
N SER A 129 -15.36 17.05 -7.50
CA SER A 129 -14.67 15.77 -7.34
C SER A 129 -13.61 15.57 -8.44
N PRO A 130 -12.36 15.22 -8.10
CA PRO A 130 -11.29 15.03 -9.11
C PRO A 130 -11.51 13.79 -9.99
N VAL A 131 -12.38 12.85 -9.59
CA VAL A 131 -12.65 11.63 -10.37
C VAL A 131 -13.81 11.78 -11.35
N SER A 132 -14.79 12.65 -11.05
CA SER A 132 -16.02 12.77 -11.86
C SER A 132 -16.27 14.16 -12.43
N GLY A 133 -15.54 15.19 -11.98
CA GLY A 133 -15.75 16.57 -12.43
C GLY A 133 -17.10 17.18 -12.03
N ALA A 134 -17.93 16.46 -11.26
CA ALA A 134 -19.23 16.92 -10.81
C ALA A 134 -19.12 17.75 -9.53
N THR A 135 -19.89 18.83 -9.45
CA THR A 135 -20.08 19.62 -8.22
C THR A 135 -20.99 18.85 -7.26
N ALA A 136 -20.78 19.02 -5.95
CA ALA A 136 -21.59 18.34 -4.91
C ALA A 136 -23.12 18.54 -5.07
N ALA A 137 -23.55 19.62 -5.73
CA ALA A 137 -24.96 19.90 -6.03
C ALA A 137 -25.53 19.11 -7.22
N ALA A 138 -24.67 18.50 -8.05
CA ALA A 138 -25.06 17.73 -9.23
C ALA A 138 -25.04 16.22 -9.01
N LEU A 139 -24.60 15.74 -7.83
CA LEU A 139 -24.81 14.35 -7.46
C LEU A 139 -26.28 14.18 -7.04
N PRO A 140 -27.00 13.16 -7.55
CA PRO A 140 -28.28 12.80 -6.96
C PRO A 140 -28.05 12.49 -5.48
N GLU A 141 -28.82 13.12 -4.59
CA GLU A 141 -28.87 12.71 -3.19
C GLU A 141 -29.11 11.19 -3.17
N PRO A 142 -28.36 10.42 -2.36
CA PRO A 142 -28.68 9.03 -2.20
C PRO A 142 -30.08 8.96 -1.61
N GLU A 143 -31.06 8.59 -2.44
CA GLU A 143 -32.39 8.23 -1.98
C GLU A 143 -32.19 7.16 -0.90
N THR A 144 -32.30 7.55 0.37
CA THR A 144 -32.48 6.61 1.46
C THR A 144 -33.87 6.03 1.30
N LYS A 145 -34.02 5.07 0.39
CA LYS A 145 -35.19 4.20 0.35
C LYS A 145 -35.17 3.37 1.63
N PRO A 146 -36.16 3.52 2.52
CA PRO A 146 -36.27 2.64 3.66
C PRO A 146 -36.70 1.26 3.12
N GLY A 147 -35.79 0.30 3.23
CA GLY A 147 -36.11 -1.12 3.05
C GLY A 147 -35.96 -1.64 1.62
N ASN A 148 -34.75 -2.04 1.26
CA ASN A 148 -34.59 -3.37 0.69
C ASN A 148 -33.75 -4.20 1.68
N LYS A 149 -34.42 -5.19 2.27
CA LYS A 149 -33.87 -6.15 3.23
C LYS A 149 -33.07 -7.21 2.48
N GLY A 150 -32.12 -6.77 1.64
CA GLY A 150 -31.08 -7.62 1.08
C GLY A 150 -29.90 -7.57 2.03
N ARG A 151 -29.81 -8.57 2.92
CA ARG A 151 -28.57 -8.82 3.68
C ARG A 151 -27.46 -9.05 2.66
N ASP A 152 -26.53 -8.10 2.54
CA ASP A 152 -25.25 -8.35 1.86
C ASP A 152 -24.50 -9.40 2.69
N PRO A 153 -24.37 -10.65 2.21
CA PRO A 153 -23.69 -11.71 2.97
C PRO A 153 -22.23 -11.33 3.26
N GLU A 154 -21.58 -10.62 2.34
CA GLU A 154 -20.20 -10.15 2.48
C GLU A 154 -20.03 -9.13 3.63
N ARG A 155 -21.03 -8.28 3.89
CA ARG A 155 -20.98 -7.33 5.01
C ARG A 155 -21.12 -8.05 6.36
N GLU A 156 -21.94 -9.10 6.41
CA GLU A 156 -22.04 -9.93 7.62
C GLU A 156 -20.76 -10.74 7.85
N GLU A 157 -20.14 -11.26 6.80
CA GLU A 157 -18.87 -11.98 6.87
C GLU A 157 -17.75 -11.05 7.37
N MET A 158 -17.61 -9.86 6.79
CA MET A 158 -16.66 -8.86 7.28
C MET A 158 -16.91 -8.45 8.74
N ALA A 159 -18.18 -8.29 9.14
CA ALA A 159 -18.51 -7.95 10.53
C ALA A 159 -18.19 -9.10 11.50
N ARG A 160 -18.39 -10.36 11.09
CA ARG A 160 -18.04 -11.55 11.88
C ARG A 160 -16.52 -11.70 11.99
N ASP A 161 -15.79 -11.47 10.91
CA ASP A 161 -14.33 -11.54 10.89
C ASP A 161 -13.72 -10.43 11.76
N ALA A 162 -14.24 -9.21 11.68
CA ALA A 162 -13.84 -8.10 12.57
C ALA A 162 -14.09 -8.44 14.05
N ALA A 163 -15.23 -9.04 14.37
CA ALA A 163 -15.54 -9.48 15.73
C ALA A 163 -14.65 -10.65 16.21
N ALA A 164 -14.26 -11.56 15.31
CA ALA A 164 -13.35 -12.66 15.60
C ALA A 164 -11.91 -12.17 15.87
N ILE A 165 -11.46 -11.15 15.13
CA ILE A 165 -10.17 -10.48 15.35
C ILE A 165 -10.15 -9.82 16.74
N GLY A 166 -11.19 -9.07 17.10
CA GLY A 166 -11.31 -8.44 18.43
C GLY A 166 -11.23 -9.45 19.58
N LYS A 167 -11.88 -10.62 19.45
CA LYS A 167 -11.79 -11.70 20.46
C LYS A 167 -10.41 -12.33 20.56
N ARG A 168 -9.67 -12.43 19.46
CA ARG A 168 -8.29 -12.96 19.45
C ARG A 168 -7.33 -11.98 20.13
N LEU A 169 -7.46 -10.69 19.83
CA LEU A 169 -6.65 -9.64 20.46
C LEU A 169 -6.91 -9.57 21.97
N ALA A 170 -8.18 -9.57 22.39
CA ALA A 170 -8.53 -9.59 23.81
C ALA A 170 -8.00 -10.84 24.56
N ARG A 171 -7.91 -12.00 23.90
CA ARG A 171 -7.32 -13.20 24.49
C ARG A 171 -5.80 -13.08 24.65
N ILE A 172 -5.12 -12.40 23.72
CA ILE A 172 -3.67 -12.18 23.80
C ILE A 172 -3.34 -11.22 24.94
N GLU A 173 -4.07 -10.11 25.08
CA GLU A 173 -3.87 -9.16 26.20
C GLU A 173 -4.10 -9.82 27.57
N VAL A 174 -5.14 -10.64 27.72
CA VAL A 174 -5.40 -11.35 28.99
C VAL A 174 -4.34 -12.42 29.29
N ALA A 175 -3.78 -13.07 28.26
CA ALA A 175 -2.70 -14.03 28.44
C ALA A 175 -1.37 -13.35 28.84
N GLU A 176 -1.08 -12.17 28.29
CA GLU A 176 0.09 -11.36 28.63
C GLU A 176 -0.01 -10.78 30.05
N ALA A 177 -1.21 -10.34 30.46
CA ALA A 177 -1.47 -9.84 31.81
C ALA A 177 -1.39 -10.92 32.92
N ALA A 178 -1.55 -12.21 32.57
CA ALA A 178 -1.44 -13.33 33.51
C ALA A 178 -0.01 -13.89 33.66
N GLN A 179 0.93 -13.43 32.83
CA GLN A 179 2.34 -13.85 32.84
C GLN A 179 3.28 -12.84 33.54
N GLN A 180 2.74 -11.71 34.02
CA GLN A 180 3.43 -10.73 34.86
C GLN A 180 3.07 -10.95 36.34
#